data_AF-A0A2T1CFQ8-F1
#
_entry.id   AF-A0A2T1CFQ8-F1
#
_cell.length_a   1.000
_cell.length_b   1.000
_cell.length_c   1.000
_cell.angle_alpha   90.00
_cell.angle_beta   90.00
_cell.angle_gamma   90.00
#
_symmetry.space_group_name_H-M   'P 1'
#
loop_
_entity.id
_entity.type
_entity.pdbx_description
1 polymer ?
#
loop_
_entity_poly.entity_id
_entity_poly.type
_entity_poly.pdbx_seq_one_letter_code
_entity_poly.pdbx_strand_id
1 'polypeptide(L)'
;MNLLFCSLTNSTLNRSAKDFRFKIGSSFDIDEIPDVVDLLLREKRSPNTRQEYKKDINKFFQAIANKQPNRDLVWEFLHLEQQKAVQLVLSYKAQLIEKAIVLNVKLNLSF
;
A
#
# COMPACT_ATOMS: atom_id res chain seq x y z
N MET A 1 62.35 -46.53 6.05
CA MET A 1 61.67 -45.76 5.00
C MET A 1 60.19 -46.09 5.10
N ASN A 2 59.42 -45.44 6.00
CA ASN A 2 58.64 -44.20 5.75
C ASN A 2 58.02 -44.23 4.34
N LEU A 3 56.70 -44.22 4.15
CA LEU A 3 55.73 -43.33 4.80
C LEU A 3 54.37 -44.00 5.05
N LEU A 4 53.80 -43.66 6.21
CA LEU A 4 52.41 -43.87 6.60
C LEU A 4 51.46 -43.31 5.53
N PHE A 5 50.67 -44.18 4.89
CA PHE A 5 49.49 -43.72 4.16
C PHE A 5 48.40 -43.40 5.18
N CYS A 6 48.18 -42.10 5.35
CA CYS A 6 47.19 -41.53 6.25
C CYS A 6 45.79 -41.98 5.79
N SER A 7 45.13 -42.73 6.66
CA SER A 7 43.69 -42.91 6.66
C SER A 7 43.04 -41.57 6.99
N LEU A 8 42.25 -41.03 6.06
CA LEU A 8 41.08 -40.24 6.43
C LEU A 8 39.94 -40.66 5.51
N THR A 9 39.07 -41.49 6.07
CA THR A 9 37.74 -41.74 5.54
C THR A 9 37.02 -40.39 5.40
N ASN A 10 36.63 -40.06 4.17
CA ASN A 10 35.71 -38.96 3.89
C ASN A 10 34.33 -39.31 4.46
N SER A 11 34.16 -39.18 5.77
CA SER A 11 32.94 -39.56 6.46
C SER A 11 32.54 -38.51 7.50
N THR A 12 32.42 -37.24 7.11
CA THR A 12 31.68 -36.19 7.87
C THR A 12 31.42 -34.94 7.04
N LEU A 13 30.75 -35.06 5.88
CA LEU A 13 30.06 -33.91 5.27
C LEU A 13 28.62 -34.28 4.86
N ASN A 14 27.94 -35.05 5.70
CA ASN A 14 26.50 -35.29 5.58
C ASN A 14 25.81 -34.85 6.88
N ARG A 15 25.89 -33.57 7.21
CA ARG A 15 24.94 -32.98 8.16
C ARG A 15 24.42 -31.68 7.57
N SER A 16 23.14 -31.73 7.21
CA SER A 16 22.26 -30.63 6.83
C SER A 16 22.35 -30.07 5.40
N ALA A 17 22.20 -30.94 4.40
CA ALA A 17 21.66 -30.54 3.09
C ALA A 17 20.13 -30.69 3.02
N LYS A 18 19.44 -30.89 4.16
CA LYS A 18 17.99 -31.14 4.21
C LYS A 18 17.13 -29.91 4.49
N ASP A 19 17.68 -28.81 4.98
CA ASP A 19 16.83 -27.72 5.54
C ASP A 19 16.82 -26.41 4.73
N PHE A 20 17.53 -26.32 3.60
CA PHE A 20 17.50 -25.12 2.76
C PHE A 20 16.28 -25.02 1.80
N ARG A 21 15.27 -25.88 1.97
CA ARG A 21 13.97 -25.73 1.28
C ARG A 21 13.00 -24.81 2.01
N PHE A 22 13.41 -24.21 3.13
CA PHE A 22 12.62 -23.14 3.73
C PHE A 22 12.57 -21.99 2.72
N LYS A 23 11.39 -21.72 2.15
CA LYS A 23 11.20 -20.53 1.31
C LYS A 23 11.58 -19.34 2.19
N ILE A 24 12.63 -18.62 1.82
CA ILE A 24 13.00 -17.37 2.50
C ILE A 24 11.74 -16.51 2.54
N GLY A 25 11.25 -16.22 3.75
CA GLY A 25 10.02 -15.45 3.95
C GLY A 25 8.83 -16.22 4.54
N SER A 26 8.85 -17.56 4.64
CA SER A 26 7.71 -18.33 5.19
C SER A 26 7.50 -18.20 6.70
N SER A 27 8.33 -17.42 7.40
CA SER A 27 8.12 -17.06 8.81
C SER A 27 7.37 -15.73 8.97
N PHE A 28 7.14 -15.00 7.88
CA PHE A 28 6.36 -13.78 7.90
C PHE A 28 5.01 -14.08 7.26
N ASP A 29 3.92 -13.88 8.00
CA ASP A 29 2.55 -13.93 7.46
C ASP A 29 2.29 -12.68 6.61
N ILE A 30 2.98 -12.56 5.47
CA ILE A 30 2.86 -11.45 4.50
C ILE A 30 1.89 -11.76 3.35
N ASP A 31 1.24 -12.93 3.39
CA ASP A 31 0.25 -13.33 2.39
C ASP A 31 -1.06 -12.51 2.51
N GLU A 32 -1.29 -11.87 3.66
CA GLU A 32 -2.41 -10.95 3.84
C GLU A 32 -2.08 -9.59 3.20
N ILE A 33 -2.58 -9.39 1.98
CA ILE A 33 -2.38 -8.14 1.25
C ILE A 33 -3.03 -7.00 2.06
N PRO A 34 -2.22 -6.08 2.59
CA PRO A 34 -2.68 -5.11 3.57
C PRO A 34 -3.62 -4.10 2.93
N ASP A 35 -4.56 -3.57 3.73
CA ASP A 35 -5.33 -2.39 3.33
C ASP A 35 -4.37 -1.21 3.14
N VAL A 36 -4.22 -0.81 1.88
CA VAL A 36 -3.27 0.21 1.46
C VAL A 36 -3.65 1.58 2.03
N VAL A 37 -4.94 1.85 2.24
CA VAL A 37 -5.40 3.09 2.88
C VAL A 37 -4.96 3.09 4.34
N ASP A 38 -5.15 1.98 5.04
CA ASP A 38 -4.72 1.88 6.44
C ASP A 38 -3.19 1.95 6.57
N LEU A 39 -2.42 1.38 5.65
CA LEU A 39 -0.96 1.56 5.60
C LEU A 39 -0.57 3.02 5.43
N LEU A 40 -1.18 3.73 4.49
CA LEU A 40 -0.93 5.15 4.23
C LEU A 40 -1.26 6.01 5.47
N LEU A 41 -2.32 5.65 6.20
CA LEU A 41 -2.74 6.37 7.40
C LEU A 41 -1.88 6.05 8.63
N ARG A 42 -1.33 4.82 8.76
CA ARG A 42 -0.43 4.44 9.86
C ARG A 42 0.84 5.28 9.92
N GLU A 43 1.29 5.80 8.79
CA GLU A 43 2.44 6.71 8.72
C GLU A 43 2.19 8.07 9.43
N LYS A 44 0.92 8.46 9.63
CA LYS A 44 0.60 9.77 10.23
C LYS A 44 0.57 9.69 11.77
N ARG A 45 1.35 10.59 12.41
CA ARG A 45 1.62 10.57 13.86
C ARG A 45 0.40 10.92 14.75
N SER A 46 -0.57 11.68 14.24
CA SER A 46 -1.73 12.14 15.03
C SER A 46 -3.00 11.34 14.68
N PRO A 47 -3.71 10.76 15.66
CA PRO A 47 -4.99 10.08 15.44
C PRO A 47 -6.04 10.95 14.74
N ASN A 48 -6.10 12.23 15.10
CA ASN A 48 -7.04 13.19 14.51
C ASN A 48 -6.71 13.42 13.03
N THR A 49 -5.43 13.63 12.72
CA THR A 49 -4.97 13.79 11.34
C THR A 49 -5.28 12.54 10.50
N ARG A 50 -5.09 11.33 11.04
CA ARG A 50 -5.47 10.09 10.33
C ARG A 50 -6.95 10.06 9.97
N GLN A 51 -7.83 10.45 10.89
CA GLN A 51 -9.28 10.43 10.64
C GLN A 51 -9.68 11.44 9.56
N GLU A 52 -9.12 12.64 9.59
CA GLU A 52 -9.39 13.64 8.55
C GLU A 52 -8.88 13.19 7.17
N TYR A 53 -7.66 12.64 7.11
CA TYR A 53 -7.16 12.07 5.85
C TYR A 53 -8.03 10.91 5.35
N LYS A 54 -8.51 10.04 6.24
CA LYS A 54 -9.45 8.95 5.87
C LYS A 54 -10.73 9.52 5.25
N LYS A 55 -11.30 10.57 5.84
CA LYS A 55 -12.49 11.24 5.30
C LYS A 55 -12.22 11.80 3.91
N ASP A 56 -11.07 12.42 3.71
CA ASP A 56 -10.73 13.02 2.41
C ASP A 56 -10.48 11.98 1.32
N ILE A 57 -9.84 10.85 1.66
CA ILE A 57 -9.71 9.69 0.76
C ILE A 57 -11.10 9.15 0.38
N ASN A 58 -12.00 9.00 1.34
CA ASN A 58 -13.37 8.54 1.06
C ASN A 58 -14.11 9.52 0.14
N LYS A 59 -14.00 10.83 0.38
CA LYS A 59 -14.61 11.86 -0.48
C LYS A 59 -14.07 11.80 -1.91
N PHE A 60 -12.77 11.58 -2.07
CA PHE A 60 -12.14 11.45 -3.38
C PHE A 60 -12.75 10.30 -4.17
N PHE A 61 -12.69 9.06 -3.65
CA PHE A 61 -13.22 7.89 -4.34
C PHE A 61 -14.74 7.96 -4.56
N GLN A 62 -15.48 8.53 -3.61
CA GLN A 62 -16.91 8.77 -3.78
C GLN A 62 -17.19 9.74 -4.94
N ALA A 63 -16.36 10.77 -5.13
CA ALA A 63 -16.57 11.75 -6.19
C ALA A 63 -16.17 11.23 -7.58
N ILE A 64 -15.08 10.47 -7.69
CA ILE A 64 -14.56 10.01 -8.99
C ILE A 64 -15.14 8.66 -9.46
N ALA A 65 -15.48 7.77 -8.53
CA ALA A 65 -15.91 6.40 -8.84
C ALA A 65 -17.30 6.06 -8.30
N ASN A 66 -17.94 7.00 -7.57
CA ASN A 66 -19.22 6.80 -6.88
C ASN A 66 -19.24 5.55 -5.97
N LYS A 67 -18.08 5.22 -5.39
CA LYS A 67 -17.86 4.05 -4.54
C LYS A 67 -17.02 4.44 -3.34
N GLN A 68 -17.23 3.74 -2.22
CA GLN A 68 -16.29 3.80 -1.10
C GLN A 68 -14.96 3.15 -1.50
N PRO A 69 -13.81 3.63 -1.00
CA PRO A 69 -12.55 2.97 -1.25
C PRO A 69 -12.61 1.56 -0.67
N ASN A 70 -12.42 0.58 -1.54
CA ASN A 70 -12.11 -0.78 -1.15
C ASN A 70 -10.72 -1.12 -1.69
N ARG A 71 -10.19 -2.26 -1.25
CA ARG A 71 -8.86 -2.70 -1.63
C ARG A 71 -8.65 -2.67 -3.15
N ASP A 72 -9.53 -3.30 -3.92
CA ASP A 72 -9.37 -3.43 -5.37
C ASP A 72 -9.39 -2.08 -6.10
N LEU A 73 -10.29 -1.17 -5.71
CA LEU A 73 -10.41 0.17 -6.29
C LEU A 73 -9.19 1.04 -6.00
N VAL A 74 -8.65 0.94 -4.78
CA VAL A 74 -7.43 1.67 -4.40
C VAL A 74 -6.23 1.10 -5.16
N TRP A 75 -6.14 -0.22 -5.30
CA TRP A 75 -5.11 -0.87 -6.10
C TRP A 75 -5.18 -0.48 -7.58
N GLU A 76 -6.38 -0.49 -8.16
CA GLU A 76 -6.63 -0.05 -9.53
C GLU A 76 -6.10 1.38 -9.73
N PHE A 77 -6.47 2.31 -8.84
CA PHE A 77 -6.01 3.69 -8.89
C PHE A 77 -4.48 3.81 -8.82
N LEU A 78 -3.83 3.05 -7.94
CA LEU A 78 -2.37 3.08 -7.79
C LEU A 78 -1.61 2.49 -8.99
N HIS A 79 -2.26 1.61 -9.77
CA HIS A 79 -1.68 0.98 -10.97
C HIS A 79 -2.06 1.70 -12.26
N LEU A 80 -2.87 2.76 -12.18
CA LEU A 80 -3.14 3.59 -13.35
C LEU A 80 -1.85 4.17 -13.91
N GLU A 81 -1.81 4.28 -15.24
CA GLU A 81 -0.82 5.12 -15.90
C GLU A 81 -0.83 6.52 -15.28
N GLN A 82 0.35 7.08 -15.03
CA GLN A 82 0.50 8.36 -14.34
C GLN A 82 -0.38 9.47 -14.94
N GLN A 83 -0.48 9.53 -16.27
CA GLN A 83 -1.31 10.52 -16.97
C GLN A 83 -2.80 10.39 -16.61
N LYS A 84 -3.32 9.16 -16.54
CA LYS A 84 -4.71 8.86 -16.16
C LYS A 84 -4.97 9.19 -14.69
N ALA A 85 -4.04 8.83 -13.80
CA ALA A 85 -4.12 9.18 -12.38
C ALA A 85 -4.14 10.69 -12.17
N VAL A 86 -3.26 11.44 -12.85
CA VAL A 86 -3.22 12.91 -12.81
C VAL A 86 -4.53 13.50 -13.33
N GLN A 87 -5.06 13.00 -14.44
CA GLN A 87 -6.35 13.45 -14.98
C GLN A 87 -7.49 13.30 -13.97
N LEU A 88 -7.58 12.16 -13.27
CA LEU A 88 -8.59 11.93 -12.23
C LEU A 88 -8.44 12.93 -11.06
N VAL A 89 -7.20 13.14 -10.60
CA VAL A 89 -6.91 14.08 -9.51
C VAL A 89 -7.26 15.52 -9.91
N LEU A 90 -6.94 15.94 -11.14
CA LEU A 90 -7.28 17.27 -11.65
C LEU A 90 -8.80 17.44 -11.80
N SER A 91 -9.50 16.42 -12.29
CA SER A 91 -10.96 16.42 -12.40
C SER A 91 -11.61 16.60 -11.02
N TYR A 92 -11.13 15.88 -10.01
CA TYR A 92 -11.60 16.05 -8.63
C TYR A 92 -11.29 17.45 -8.07
N LYS A 93 -10.09 18.00 -8.31
CA LYS A 93 -9.74 19.36 -7.90
C LYS A 93 -10.70 20.40 -8.51
N ALA A 94 -11.04 20.27 -9.79
CA ALA A 94 -12.00 21.15 -10.45
C ALA A 94 -13.38 21.11 -9.77
N GLN A 95 -13.88 19.91 -9.44
CA GLN A 95 -15.14 19.74 -8.70
C GLN A 95 -15.11 20.41 -7.31
N LEU A 96 -13.98 20.35 -6.61
CA LEU A 96 -13.84 21.02 -5.31
C LEU A 96 -13.89 22.54 -5.43
N ILE A 97 -13.25 23.10 -6.47
CA ILE A 97 -13.28 24.54 -6.74
C ILE A 97 -14.70 24.99 -7.07
N GLU A 98 -15.40 24.26 -7.94
CA GLU A 98 -16.78 24.57 -8.29
C GLU A 98 -17.70 24.56 -7.06
N LYS A 99 -17.59 23.52 -6.21
CA LYS A 99 -18.33 23.45 -4.94
C LYS A 99 -18.02 24.62 -4.01
N ALA A 100 -16.75 25.03 -3.92
CA ALA A 100 -16.34 26.16 -3.09
C ALA A 100 -16.93 27.48 -3.60
N ILE A 101 -16.95 27.69 -4.92
CA ILE A 101 -17.58 28.86 -5.55
C ILE A 101 -19.09 28.88 -5.26
N VAL A 102 -19.78 27.76 -5.49
CA VAL A 102 -21.23 27.65 -5.24
C VAL A 102 -21.56 27.91 -3.77
N LEU A 103 -20.77 27.38 -2.84
CA LEU A 103 -20.97 27.61 -1.41
C LEU A 103 -20.80 29.09 -1.05
N ASN A 104 -19.76 29.73 -1.58
CA ASN A 104 -19.51 31.16 -1.34
C ASN A 104 -20.64 32.04 -1.90
N VAL A 105 -21.17 31.73 -3.08
CA VAL A 105 -22.32 32.44 -3.66
C VAL A 105 -23.58 32.25 -2.80
N LYS A 106 -23.83 31.04 -2.29
CA LYS A 106 -25.00 30.78 -1.43
C LYS A 106 -24.94 31.52 -0.10
N LEU A 107 -23.75 31.63 0.51
CA LEU A 107 -23.57 32.38 1.75
C LEU A 107 -23.83 33.88 1.54
N ASN A 108 -23.45 34.44 0.40
CA ASN A 108 -23.67 35.86 0.08
C ASN A 108 -25.12 36.20 -0.34
N LEU A 109 -25.98 35.21 -0.58
CA LEU A 109 -27.39 35.39 -0.94
C LEU A 109 -28.36 35.04 0.21
N SER A 110 -27.84 34.66 1.38
CA SER A 110 -28.63 34.27 2.55
C SER A 110 -28.68 35.35 3.64
N PHE A 111 -28.31 36.59 3.31
CA PHE A 111 -28.38 37.77 4.17
C PHE A 111 -29.42 38.77 3.65
#